data_AF-Q11GG8-F1
#
_entry.id   AF-Q11GG8-F1
#
_cell.length_a   1.000
_cell.length_b   1.000
_cell.length_c   1.000
_cell.angle_alpha   90.00
_cell.angle_beta   90.00
_cell.angle_gamma   90.00
#
_symmetry.space_group_name_H-M   'P 1'
#
loop_
_entity.id
_entity.type
_entity.pdbx_description
1 polymer ?
#
loop_
_entity_poly.entity_id
_entity_poly.type
_entity_poly.pdbx_seq_one_letter_code
_entity_poly.pdbx_strand_id
1 'polypeptide(L)'
;MAKKKRLFIVGNGPMLFDMTERVNASDHVVRFNEPKTSFGMSGTKTNWLFVSNTGKPMERRLRNPDYPTSPIVQAAELVFLVNHPITADKYLQKPKLLSRLKGRRADYTWEGLMMYGKAGKTVAVLPPAFYEASCRDLGIEPEDSTKQRIFPSTGYIGIRYALEKLPADEWEVEIAGFSWQGWQKHAWDHERAWIERKVAERDIRVWPSKNDTRRRHSQGGMMETKLDIYIGWDSREPIAYDVAKKTILDRASVPVEVHPIKLSDLVEKGAYTRDIDPLASTEFTYSRFFTPWLAGYKGWALFCDCDFLFLDDVAKLLEYRDSSKAVLCVKHDYTPKATVKMDGKVQTTYPRKNWSSFMLFNCEHPSTKTLTPEVINRETGAYLHRMQWAKDEEIGGIPEAWNWLEGWSEKPESGTPSAIHFTNGGPWFKDWQNVDYGDLWRAEADKVDPNWKPI
;
A
#
# COMPACT_ATOMS: atom_id res chain seq x y z
N MET A 1 -2.27 -24.83 -8.81
CA MET A 1 -3.13 -24.74 -7.61
C MET A 1 -4.32 -23.86 -7.96
N ALA A 2 -5.53 -24.16 -7.47
CA ALA A 2 -6.68 -23.28 -7.66
C ALA A 2 -6.41 -21.92 -7.00
N LYS A 3 -6.83 -20.82 -7.65
CA LYS A 3 -6.69 -19.48 -7.10
C LYS A 3 -7.56 -19.36 -5.85
N LYS A 4 -6.97 -18.96 -4.73
CA LYS A 4 -7.71 -18.71 -3.47
C LYS A 4 -8.65 -17.50 -3.63
N LYS A 5 -9.75 -17.51 -2.88
CA LYS A 5 -10.69 -16.39 -2.78
C LYS A 5 -10.10 -15.31 -1.87
N ARG A 6 -10.42 -14.05 -2.15
CA ARG A 6 -9.95 -12.91 -1.35
C ARG A 6 -10.95 -12.50 -0.29
N LEU A 7 -10.53 -12.56 0.97
CA LEU A 7 -11.21 -11.98 2.12
C LEU A 7 -10.55 -10.64 2.48
N PHE A 8 -11.34 -9.56 2.50
CA PHE A 8 -10.89 -8.25 2.97
C PHE A 8 -11.58 -7.87 4.28
N ILE A 9 -10.80 -7.57 5.31
CA ILE A 9 -11.29 -7.17 6.62
C ILE A 9 -10.99 -5.67 6.85
N VAL A 10 -12.05 -4.87 6.98
CA VAL A 10 -11.96 -3.42 7.12
C VAL A 10 -12.30 -3.01 8.56
N GLY A 11 -11.29 -2.55 9.29
CA GLY A 11 -11.39 -1.95 10.62
C GLY A 11 -11.89 -0.50 10.60
N ASN A 12 -12.08 0.07 11.79
CA ASN A 12 -12.63 1.42 11.97
C ASN A 12 -11.59 2.54 12.10
N GLY A 13 -10.31 2.16 12.17
CA GLY A 13 -9.18 3.08 12.28
C GLY A 13 -8.86 3.75 10.95
N PRO A 14 -8.01 4.79 11.00
CA PRO A 14 -7.66 5.60 9.84
C PRO A 14 -6.85 4.77 8.85
N MET A 15 -7.26 4.80 7.59
CA MET A 15 -6.53 4.17 6.48
C MET A 15 -5.49 5.16 5.95
N LEU A 16 -4.34 4.64 5.52
CA LEU A 16 -3.31 5.46 4.86
C LEU A 16 -3.63 5.71 3.38
N PHE A 17 -4.36 4.80 2.75
CA PHE A 17 -4.58 4.74 1.32
C PHE A 17 -6.07 4.53 1.02
N ASP A 18 -6.54 5.00 -0.14
CA ASP A 18 -7.87 4.64 -0.63
C ASP A 18 -7.83 3.19 -1.15
N MET A 19 -8.60 2.33 -0.50
CA MET A 19 -8.68 0.91 -0.80
C MET A 19 -10.00 0.52 -1.48
N THR A 20 -10.77 1.50 -1.96
CA THR A 20 -12.13 1.31 -2.50
C THR A 20 -12.20 0.24 -3.58
N GLU A 21 -11.38 0.34 -4.62
CA GLU A 21 -11.37 -0.65 -5.71
C GLU A 21 -11.00 -2.04 -5.22
N ARG A 22 -9.96 -2.13 -4.37
CA ARG A 22 -9.45 -3.39 -3.84
C ARG A 22 -10.47 -4.10 -2.95
N VAL A 23 -11.14 -3.35 -2.08
CA VAL A 23 -12.19 -3.88 -1.19
C VAL A 23 -13.39 -4.33 -2.02
N ASN A 24 -13.86 -3.51 -2.96
CA ASN A 24 -15.01 -3.87 -3.80
C ASN A 24 -14.73 -5.07 -4.72
N ALA A 25 -13.49 -5.24 -5.17
CA ALA A 25 -13.06 -6.38 -5.98
C ALA A 25 -12.81 -7.67 -5.18
N SER A 26 -12.83 -7.64 -3.85
CA SER A 26 -12.59 -8.82 -3.01
C SER A 26 -13.80 -9.75 -3.01
N ASP A 27 -13.61 -11.08 -2.96
CA ASP A 27 -14.70 -12.05 -2.99
C ASP A 27 -15.61 -11.93 -1.75
N HIS A 28 -15.04 -11.60 -0.60
CA HIS A 28 -15.77 -11.40 0.65
C HIS A 28 -15.20 -10.22 1.45
N VAL A 29 -16.08 -9.42 2.07
CA VAL A 29 -15.70 -8.26 2.89
C VAL A 29 -16.34 -8.31 4.27
N VAL A 30 -15.50 -8.20 5.30
CA VAL A 30 -15.92 -8.11 6.71
C VAL A 30 -15.70 -6.69 7.20
N ARG A 31 -16.73 -6.10 7.81
CA ARG A 31 -16.67 -4.78 8.46
C ARG A 31 -17.13 -4.86 9.89
N PHE A 32 -16.76 -3.85 10.66
CA PHE A 32 -17.16 -3.72 12.05
C PHE A 32 -17.76 -2.35 12.27
N ASN A 33 -18.91 -2.27 12.93
CA ASN A 33 -19.51 -0.99 13.31
C ASN A 33 -19.65 -0.08 12.07
N GLU A 34 -19.28 1.20 12.17
CA GLU A 34 -19.15 2.09 11.00
C GLU A 34 -17.82 2.84 11.09
N PRO A 35 -17.04 2.91 9.99
CA PRO A 35 -15.77 3.59 9.96
C PRO A 35 -15.99 5.10 10.12
N LYS A 36 -15.55 5.64 11.27
CA LYS A 36 -15.71 7.07 11.58
C LYS A 36 -14.65 7.96 10.94
N THR A 37 -13.51 7.37 10.56
CA THR A 37 -12.29 8.13 10.23
C THR A 37 -11.75 7.86 8.81
N SER A 38 -12.34 6.89 8.10
CA SER A 38 -11.91 6.46 6.75
C SER A 38 -13.10 6.45 5.78
N PHE A 39 -14.05 7.37 5.96
CA PHE A 39 -15.24 7.45 5.11
C PHE A 39 -14.80 7.69 3.66
N GLY A 40 -15.32 6.87 2.74
CA GLY A 40 -14.97 6.93 1.32
C GLY A 40 -13.66 6.24 0.92
N MET A 41 -12.81 5.79 1.85
CA MET A 41 -11.49 5.20 1.54
C MET A 41 -11.49 3.67 1.48
N SER A 42 -12.64 3.01 1.54
CA SER A 42 -12.71 1.54 1.59
C SER A 42 -13.88 0.97 0.80
N GLY A 43 -14.54 1.76 -0.05
CA GLY A 43 -15.76 1.34 -0.75
C GLY A 43 -16.90 0.97 0.18
N THR A 44 -17.92 0.30 -0.37
CA THR A 44 -19.18 -0.02 0.33
C THR A 44 -19.45 -1.51 0.42
N LYS A 45 -18.78 -2.36 -0.37
CA LYS A 45 -18.97 -3.81 -0.32
C LYS A 45 -18.82 -4.31 1.12
N THR A 46 -19.81 -5.09 1.56
CA THR A 46 -19.92 -5.58 2.93
C THR A 46 -20.69 -6.89 2.89
N ASN A 47 -20.04 -8.03 3.08
CA ASN A 47 -20.75 -9.30 3.21
C ASN A 47 -21.18 -9.48 4.68
N TRP A 48 -20.21 -9.37 5.61
CA TRP A 48 -20.48 -9.50 7.04
C TRP A 48 -20.22 -8.18 7.77
N LEU A 49 -21.20 -7.77 8.57
CA LEU A 49 -21.12 -6.58 9.41
C LEU A 49 -21.23 -6.95 10.89
N PHE A 50 -20.13 -6.83 11.64
CA PHE A 50 -20.10 -7.09 13.08
C PHE A 50 -20.37 -5.82 13.89
N VAL A 51 -21.36 -5.84 14.76
CA VAL A 51 -21.83 -4.65 15.47
C VAL A 51 -21.89 -4.88 16.97
N SER A 52 -21.30 -3.95 17.72
CA SER A 52 -21.54 -3.87 19.17
C SER A 52 -22.99 -3.45 19.43
N ASN A 53 -23.73 -4.35 20.07
CA ASN A 53 -25.13 -4.22 20.47
C ASN A 53 -25.32 -3.78 21.92
N THR A 54 -24.28 -3.24 22.55
CA THR A 54 -24.29 -2.90 23.97
C THR A 54 -23.82 -1.47 24.22
N GLY A 55 -24.31 -0.87 25.30
CA GLY A 55 -23.94 0.47 25.76
C GLY A 55 -24.18 1.61 24.75
N LYS A 56 -23.41 2.70 24.93
CA LYS A 56 -23.56 3.95 24.14
C LYS A 56 -23.43 3.78 22.62
N PRO A 57 -22.55 2.91 22.08
CA PRO A 57 -22.42 2.75 20.64
C PRO A 57 -23.73 2.31 19.98
N MET A 58 -24.42 1.31 20.53
CA MET A 58 -25.70 0.86 19.98
C MET A 58 -26.82 1.88 20.21
N GLU A 59 -26.87 2.48 21.41
CA GLU A 59 -27.85 3.54 21.72
C GLU A 59 -27.79 4.69 20.69
N ARG A 60 -26.59 5.13 20.29
CA ARG A 60 -26.42 6.18 19.28
C ARG A 60 -26.95 5.76 17.90
N ARG A 61 -26.78 4.49 17.52
CA ARG A 61 -27.28 3.98 16.22
C ARG A 61 -28.79 3.94 16.20
N LEU A 62 -29.41 3.43 17.27
CA LEU A 62 -30.86 3.37 17.41
C LEU A 62 -31.53 4.75 17.39
N ARG A 63 -30.79 5.80 17.78
CA ARG A 63 -31.25 7.20 17.74
C ARG A 63 -30.97 7.90 16.40
N ASN A 64 -30.18 7.30 15.51
CA ASN A 64 -29.84 7.88 14.21
C ASN A 64 -30.77 7.29 13.12
N PRO A 65 -31.74 8.05 12.61
CA PRO A 65 -32.66 7.55 11.59
C PRO A 65 -31.96 7.20 10.27
N ASP A 66 -30.79 7.79 9.98
CA ASP A 66 -30.04 7.56 8.74
C ASP A 66 -29.10 6.35 8.83
N TYR A 67 -28.90 5.79 10.02
CA TYR A 67 -27.99 4.66 10.22
C TYR A 67 -28.45 3.39 9.48
N PRO A 68 -29.73 2.96 9.57
CA PRO A 68 -30.18 1.76 8.88
C PRO A 68 -30.13 1.87 7.35
N THR A 69 -30.14 3.09 6.81
CA THR A 69 -30.05 3.38 5.37
C THR A 69 -28.62 3.66 4.90
N SER A 70 -27.61 3.55 5.77
CA SER A 70 -26.22 3.81 5.39
C SER A 70 -25.74 2.81 4.34
N PRO A 71 -24.85 3.19 3.40
CA PRO A 71 -24.38 2.29 2.34
C PRO A 71 -23.78 0.98 2.86
N ILE A 72 -23.12 1.00 4.02
CA ILE A 72 -22.53 -0.20 4.63
C ILE A 72 -23.62 -1.13 5.18
N VAL A 73 -24.62 -0.59 5.88
CA VAL A 73 -25.74 -1.41 6.37
C VAL A 73 -26.54 -1.97 5.20
N GLN A 74 -26.79 -1.15 4.17
CA GLN A 74 -27.52 -1.56 2.97
C GLN A 74 -26.74 -2.59 2.14
N ALA A 75 -25.42 -2.53 2.11
CA ALA A 75 -24.60 -3.55 1.45
C ALA A 75 -24.50 -4.85 2.26
N ALA A 76 -24.62 -4.81 3.59
CA ALA A 76 -24.46 -5.98 4.45
C ALA A 76 -25.44 -7.12 4.09
N GLU A 77 -24.89 -8.30 3.80
CA GLU A 77 -25.65 -9.54 3.59
C GLU A 77 -26.07 -10.16 4.94
N LEU A 78 -25.18 -10.12 5.92
CA LEU A 78 -25.41 -10.63 7.27
C LEU A 78 -24.86 -9.67 8.33
N VAL A 79 -25.70 -9.33 9.31
CA VAL A 79 -25.32 -8.49 10.46
C VAL A 79 -25.15 -9.36 11.69
N PHE A 80 -24.00 -9.28 12.35
CA PHE A 80 -23.72 -9.98 13.59
C PHE A 80 -23.81 -9.02 14.78
N LEU A 81 -24.68 -9.31 15.74
CA LEU A 81 -24.66 -8.71 17.07
C LEU A 81 -23.67 -9.51 17.93
N VAL A 82 -22.57 -8.87 18.32
CA VAL A 82 -21.42 -9.59 18.90
C VAL A 82 -21.62 -10.08 20.33
N ASN A 83 -22.63 -9.58 21.05
CA ASN A 83 -22.91 -10.02 22.42
C ASN A 83 -24.30 -10.64 22.49
N HIS A 84 -24.37 -11.90 22.93
CA HIS A 84 -25.65 -12.48 23.37
C HIS A 84 -26.19 -11.74 24.61
N PRO A 85 -27.52 -11.66 24.85
CA PRO A 85 -28.06 -11.10 26.08
C PRO A 85 -27.46 -11.71 27.36
N ILE A 86 -27.22 -13.03 27.36
CA ILE A 86 -26.52 -13.74 28.45
C ILE A 86 -25.09 -13.20 28.64
N THR A 87 -24.35 -13.02 27.54
CA THR A 87 -22.99 -12.45 27.57
C THR A 87 -23.02 -11.02 28.11
N ALA A 88 -23.97 -10.20 27.65
CA ALA A 88 -24.12 -8.82 28.07
C ALA A 88 -24.46 -8.71 29.57
N ASP A 89 -25.29 -9.61 30.09
CA ASP A 89 -25.66 -9.61 31.50
C ASP A 89 -24.54 -10.13 32.41
N LYS A 90 -23.86 -11.22 32.01
CA LYS A 90 -22.85 -11.89 32.83
C LYS A 90 -21.50 -11.17 32.81
N TYR A 91 -21.03 -10.72 31.65
CA TYR A 91 -19.63 -10.32 31.47
C TYR A 91 -19.42 -8.83 31.19
N LEU A 92 -20.44 -8.07 30.78
CA LEU A 92 -20.22 -6.67 30.37
C LEU A 92 -20.49 -5.65 31.48
N GLN A 93 -19.85 -4.49 31.34
CA GLN A 93 -20.02 -3.40 32.30
C GLN A 93 -21.44 -2.80 32.25
N LYS A 94 -22.16 -2.89 33.37
CA LYS A 94 -23.49 -2.30 33.52
C LYS A 94 -23.42 -0.77 33.76
N PRO A 95 -24.37 0.03 33.23
CA PRO A 95 -24.45 1.46 33.52
C PRO A 95 -24.67 1.71 35.02
N LYS A 96 -24.08 2.80 35.55
CA LYS A 96 -24.33 3.25 36.94
C LYS A 96 -25.82 3.56 37.16
N LEU A 97 -26.29 3.46 38.41
CA LEU A 97 -27.71 3.66 38.77
C LEU A 97 -28.31 4.96 38.20
N LEU A 98 -27.64 6.10 38.38
CA LEU A 98 -28.09 7.39 37.82
C LEU A 98 -28.17 7.41 36.29
N SER A 99 -27.32 6.64 35.61
CA SER A 99 -27.40 6.49 34.14
C SER A 99 -28.58 5.62 33.74
N ARG A 100 -28.92 4.59 34.52
CA ARG A 100 -30.09 3.73 34.28
C ARG A 100 -31.40 4.50 34.47
N LEU A 101 -31.47 5.36 35.48
CA LEU A 101 -32.62 6.26 35.69
C LEU A 101 -32.82 7.24 34.53
N LYS A 102 -31.74 7.62 33.83
CA LYS A 102 -31.81 8.38 32.57
C LYS A 102 -32.10 7.53 31.33
N GLY A 103 -32.56 6.29 31.52
CA GLY A 103 -32.95 5.37 30.44
C GLY A 103 -31.80 4.59 29.79
N ARG A 104 -30.55 4.71 30.25
CA ARG A 104 -29.44 3.94 29.66
C ARG A 104 -29.55 2.46 30.00
N ARG A 105 -29.42 1.62 28.98
CA ARG A 105 -29.40 0.16 29.09
C ARG A 105 -27.99 -0.38 28.83
N ALA A 106 -27.72 -1.56 29.38
CA ALA A 106 -26.48 -2.30 29.10
C ALA A 106 -26.59 -3.03 27.75
N ASP A 107 -27.75 -3.63 27.51
CA ASP A 107 -28.08 -4.45 26.36
C ASP A 107 -29.15 -3.76 25.50
N TYR A 108 -28.98 -3.86 24.19
CA TYR A 108 -29.89 -3.37 23.14
C TYR A 108 -30.09 -4.44 22.05
N THR A 109 -29.94 -5.72 22.37
CA THR A 109 -30.04 -6.82 21.40
C THR A 109 -31.38 -6.82 20.66
N TRP A 110 -32.49 -6.73 21.40
CA TRP A 110 -33.83 -6.78 20.81
C TRP A 110 -34.11 -5.56 19.92
N GLU A 111 -33.73 -4.36 20.36
CA GLU A 111 -33.87 -3.14 19.58
C GLU A 111 -32.99 -3.19 18.32
N GLY A 112 -31.78 -3.76 18.42
CA GLY A 112 -30.90 -4.00 17.28
C GLY A 112 -31.52 -4.98 16.26
N LEU A 113 -32.05 -6.11 16.74
CA LEU A 113 -32.76 -7.09 15.90
C LEU A 113 -33.92 -6.43 15.14
N MET A 114 -34.73 -5.64 15.82
CA MET A 114 -35.84 -4.91 15.20
C MET A 114 -35.36 -3.88 14.17
N MET A 115 -34.33 -3.09 14.49
CA MET A 115 -33.80 -2.06 13.60
C MET A 115 -33.25 -2.66 12.29
N TYR A 116 -32.39 -3.68 12.39
CA TYR A 116 -31.82 -4.33 11.21
C TYR A 116 -32.84 -5.18 10.46
N GLY A 117 -33.77 -5.83 11.15
CA GLY A 117 -34.88 -6.55 10.52
C GLY A 117 -35.77 -5.62 9.70
N LYS A 118 -36.10 -4.43 10.22
CA LYS A 118 -36.81 -3.38 9.46
C LYS A 118 -36.03 -2.87 8.25
N ALA A 119 -34.69 -2.89 8.34
CA ALA A 119 -33.81 -2.56 7.22
C ALA A 119 -33.64 -3.71 6.21
N GLY A 120 -34.40 -4.81 6.36
CA GLY A 120 -34.37 -5.96 5.45
C GLY A 120 -33.13 -6.85 5.61
N LYS A 121 -32.45 -6.81 6.76
CA LYS A 121 -31.20 -7.55 6.99
C LYS A 121 -31.43 -8.86 7.73
N THR A 122 -30.69 -9.89 7.32
CA THR A 122 -30.52 -11.09 8.14
C THR A 122 -29.60 -10.74 9.31
N VAL A 123 -30.01 -11.13 10.53
CA VAL A 123 -29.27 -10.81 11.74
C VAL A 123 -28.96 -12.09 12.51
N ALA A 124 -27.70 -12.25 12.91
CA ALA A 124 -27.24 -13.31 13.78
C ALA A 124 -26.75 -12.72 15.12
N VAL A 125 -26.90 -13.47 16.20
CA VAL A 125 -26.34 -13.14 17.51
C VAL A 125 -25.28 -14.17 17.84
N LEU A 126 -24.05 -13.74 18.15
CA LEU A 126 -22.98 -14.68 18.48
C LEU A 126 -23.26 -15.41 19.80
N PRO A 127 -23.01 -16.74 19.88
CA PRO A 127 -23.35 -17.51 21.07
C PRO A 127 -22.40 -17.17 22.24
N PRO A 128 -22.86 -17.31 23.50
CA PRO A 128 -22.03 -17.05 24.67
C PRO A 128 -20.71 -17.84 24.69
N ALA A 129 -20.75 -19.10 24.26
CA ALA A 129 -19.56 -19.97 24.18
C ALA A 129 -18.48 -19.41 23.25
N PHE A 130 -18.85 -18.72 22.16
CA PHE A 130 -17.90 -18.08 21.26
C PHE A 130 -17.19 -16.90 21.94
N TYR A 131 -17.93 -16.09 22.70
CA TYR A 131 -17.36 -14.99 23.48
C TYR A 131 -16.36 -15.52 24.52
N GLU A 132 -16.74 -16.56 25.27
CA GLU A 132 -15.89 -17.18 26.29
C GLU A 132 -14.59 -17.76 25.70
N ALA A 133 -14.69 -18.47 24.57
CA ALA A 133 -13.52 -18.95 23.85
C ALA A 133 -12.64 -17.79 23.33
N SER A 134 -13.27 -16.71 22.87
CA SER A 134 -12.56 -15.52 22.40
C SER A 134 -11.78 -14.82 23.52
N CYS A 135 -12.33 -14.76 24.74
CA CYS A 135 -11.62 -14.25 25.92
C CYS A 135 -10.41 -15.13 26.26
N ARG A 136 -10.58 -16.46 26.27
CA ARG A 136 -9.51 -17.42 26.56
C ARG A 136 -8.34 -17.31 25.56
N ASP A 137 -8.63 -17.11 24.29
CA ASP A 137 -7.61 -16.88 23.24
C ASP A 137 -6.75 -15.61 23.48
N LEU A 138 -7.26 -14.65 24.25
CA LEU A 138 -6.53 -13.44 24.68
C LEU A 138 -5.84 -13.59 26.05
N GLY A 139 -5.99 -14.75 26.70
CA GLY A 139 -5.54 -14.96 28.08
C GLY A 139 -6.41 -14.26 29.12
N ILE A 140 -7.68 -14.00 28.81
CA ILE A 140 -8.64 -13.36 29.71
C ILE A 140 -9.61 -14.43 30.21
N GLU A 141 -9.69 -14.62 31.53
CA GLU A 141 -10.79 -15.38 32.13
C GLU A 141 -12.09 -14.54 32.05
N PRO A 142 -13.16 -15.04 31.40
CA PRO A 142 -14.39 -14.27 31.20
C PRO A 142 -14.96 -13.67 32.49
N GLU A 143 -14.91 -14.42 33.58
CA GLU A 143 -15.37 -14.03 34.92
C GLU A 143 -14.60 -12.83 35.50
N ASP A 144 -13.34 -12.67 35.12
CA ASP A 144 -12.46 -11.61 35.62
C ASP A 144 -12.43 -10.37 34.70
N SER A 145 -12.99 -10.45 33.49
CA SER A 145 -13.07 -9.34 32.54
C SER A 145 -13.65 -8.05 33.15
N THR A 146 -14.66 -8.16 34.01
CA THR A 146 -15.28 -7.01 34.71
C THR A 146 -14.38 -6.43 35.80
N LYS A 147 -13.64 -7.27 36.52
CA LYS A 147 -12.72 -6.88 37.60
C LYS A 147 -11.47 -6.21 37.02
N GLN A 148 -10.88 -6.84 36.01
CA GLN A 148 -9.68 -6.36 35.30
C GLN A 148 -10.02 -5.20 34.35
N ARG A 149 -11.30 -5.02 33.99
CA ARG A 149 -11.80 -4.01 33.05
C ARG A 149 -11.18 -4.14 31.66
N ILE A 150 -10.95 -5.38 31.22
CA ILE A 150 -10.37 -5.71 29.93
C ILE A 150 -11.38 -6.56 29.16
N PHE A 151 -11.78 -6.12 27.97
CA PHE A 151 -12.80 -6.77 27.15
C PHE A 151 -12.34 -6.94 25.69
N PRO A 152 -12.64 -8.06 25.04
CA PRO A 152 -12.41 -8.21 23.61
C PRO A 152 -13.18 -7.16 22.79
N SER A 153 -12.55 -6.61 21.76
CA SER A 153 -13.16 -5.65 20.84
C SER A 153 -14.06 -6.35 19.82
N THR A 154 -15.05 -5.61 19.29
CA THR A 154 -15.87 -6.08 18.16
C THR A 154 -15.00 -6.46 16.95
N GLY A 155 -13.91 -5.72 16.74
CA GLY A 155 -12.92 -5.97 15.69
C GLY A 155 -12.30 -7.36 15.84
N TYR A 156 -11.71 -7.64 16.99
CA TYR A 156 -11.12 -8.94 17.28
C TYR A 156 -12.14 -10.08 17.17
N ILE A 157 -13.33 -9.94 17.78
CA ILE A 157 -14.37 -10.97 17.76
C ILE A 157 -14.76 -11.35 16.34
N GLY A 158 -14.97 -10.36 15.46
CA GLY A 158 -15.33 -10.66 14.07
C GLY A 158 -14.15 -11.14 13.22
N ILE A 159 -12.90 -10.71 13.48
CA ILE A 159 -11.72 -11.30 12.81
C ILE A 159 -11.60 -12.78 13.18
N ARG A 160 -11.70 -13.10 14.47
CA ARG A 160 -11.66 -14.48 14.97
C ARG A 160 -12.74 -15.33 14.30
N TYR A 161 -13.97 -14.82 14.22
CA TYR A 161 -15.07 -15.51 13.55
C TYR A 161 -14.78 -15.74 12.06
N ALA A 162 -14.29 -14.71 11.37
CA ALA A 162 -13.94 -14.80 9.95
C ALA A 162 -12.86 -15.84 9.69
N LEU A 163 -11.77 -15.84 10.47
CA LEU A 163 -10.70 -16.82 10.34
C LEU A 163 -11.14 -18.25 10.70
N GLU A 164 -12.12 -18.42 11.59
CA GLU A 164 -12.68 -19.74 11.91
C GLU A 164 -13.56 -20.28 10.76
N LYS A 165 -14.34 -19.41 10.10
CA LYS A 165 -15.29 -19.82 9.05
C LYS A 165 -14.72 -19.82 7.63
N LEU A 166 -13.62 -19.11 7.41
CA LEU A 166 -12.98 -18.95 6.11
C LEU A 166 -11.55 -19.52 6.21
N PRO A 167 -11.34 -20.79 5.80
CA PRO A 167 -10.10 -21.51 6.05
C PRO A 167 -8.97 -21.07 5.10
N ALA A 168 -7.73 -21.22 5.55
CA ALA A 168 -6.55 -20.64 4.90
C ALA A 168 -6.15 -21.31 3.57
N ASP A 169 -6.61 -22.53 3.32
CA ASP A 169 -6.44 -23.25 2.05
C ASP A 169 -7.34 -22.70 0.94
N GLU A 170 -8.48 -22.11 1.30
CA GLU A 170 -9.42 -21.49 0.37
C GLU A 170 -9.31 -19.97 0.27
N TRP A 171 -8.85 -19.29 1.34
CA TRP A 171 -8.92 -17.83 1.46
C TRP A 171 -7.57 -17.16 1.70
N GLU A 172 -7.27 -16.15 0.87
CA GLU A 172 -6.25 -15.14 1.13
C GLU A 172 -6.86 -13.99 1.93
N VAL A 173 -6.20 -13.56 3.01
CA VAL A 173 -6.76 -12.59 3.95
C VAL A 173 -5.97 -11.28 3.92
N GLU A 174 -6.68 -10.18 3.78
CA GLU A 174 -6.15 -8.83 3.91
C GLU A 174 -6.86 -8.08 5.05
N ILE A 175 -6.10 -7.32 5.86
CA ILE A 175 -6.64 -6.55 6.99
C ILE A 175 -6.16 -5.11 6.89
N ALA A 176 -7.07 -4.13 6.98
CA ALA A 176 -6.74 -2.71 6.99
C ALA A 176 -7.59 -1.94 8.01
N GLY A 177 -7.16 -0.74 8.41
CA GLY A 177 -7.92 0.14 9.30
C GLY A 177 -7.91 -0.29 10.78
N PHE A 178 -6.82 -0.89 11.27
CA PHE A 178 -6.64 -1.22 12.68
C PHE A 178 -5.47 -0.44 13.27
N SER A 179 -5.76 0.56 14.10
CA SER A 179 -4.76 1.33 14.84
C SER A 179 -4.45 0.77 16.24
N TRP A 180 -5.16 -0.28 16.66
CA TRP A 180 -5.09 -0.87 18.02
C TRP A 180 -5.30 0.16 19.14
N GLN A 181 -6.09 1.20 18.84
CA GLN A 181 -6.40 2.29 19.74
C GLN A 181 -7.92 2.51 19.80
N GLY A 182 -8.40 3.09 20.88
CA GLY A 182 -9.83 3.40 21.03
C GLY A 182 -10.27 3.39 22.49
N TRP A 183 -11.30 2.60 22.79
CA TRP A 183 -11.79 2.49 24.17
C TRP A 183 -10.71 1.87 25.06
N GLN A 184 -10.35 2.59 26.13
CA GLN A 184 -9.22 2.25 27.03
C GLN A 184 -9.38 0.93 27.79
N LYS A 185 -10.53 0.27 27.69
CA LYS A 185 -10.84 -1.01 28.34
C LYS A 185 -10.76 -2.20 27.39
N HIS A 186 -10.35 -2.00 26.15
CA HIS A 186 -10.07 -3.10 25.25
C HIS A 186 -8.69 -3.68 25.49
N ALA A 187 -8.56 -4.98 25.22
CA ALA A 187 -7.33 -5.74 25.40
C ALA A 187 -6.35 -5.49 24.24
N TRP A 188 -6.11 -4.24 23.85
CA TRP A 188 -5.44 -3.91 22.58
C TRP A 188 -4.10 -4.62 22.39
N ASP A 189 -3.29 -4.72 23.45
CA ASP A 189 -2.00 -5.41 23.42
C ASP A 189 -2.16 -6.92 23.19
N HIS A 190 -3.14 -7.55 23.83
CA HIS A 190 -3.43 -8.97 23.68
C HIS A 190 -4.04 -9.28 22.30
N GLU A 191 -4.98 -8.45 21.84
CA GLU A 191 -5.62 -8.57 20.52
C GLU A 191 -4.60 -8.43 19.40
N ARG A 192 -3.71 -7.44 19.51
CA ARG A 192 -2.63 -7.23 18.56
C ARG A 192 -1.68 -8.44 18.55
N ALA A 193 -1.22 -8.89 19.70
CA ALA A 193 -0.34 -10.06 19.80
C ALA A 193 -1.00 -11.32 19.21
N TRP A 194 -2.31 -11.49 19.41
CA TRP A 194 -3.05 -12.59 18.79
C TRP A 194 -3.08 -12.48 17.26
N ILE A 195 -3.34 -11.28 16.73
CA ILE A 195 -3.36 -11.04 15.29
C ILE A 195 -1.98 -11.24 14.67
N GLU A 196 -0.92 -10.75 15.30
CA GLU A 196 0.46 -10.94 14.83
C GLU A 196 0.82 -12.43 14.74
N ARG A 197 0.37 -13.26 15.69
CA ARG A 197 0.50 -14.73 15.57
C ARG A 197 -0.27 -15.28 14.37
N LYS A 198 -1.52 -14.85 14.16
CA LYS A 198 -2.33 -15.30 13.02
C LYS A 198 -1.80 -14.85 11.66
N VAL A 199 -1.14 -13.69 11.61
CA VAL A 199 -0.41 -13.23 10.42
C VAL A 199 0.67 -14.23 10.03
N ALA A 200 1.50 -14.65 11.00
CA ALA A 200 2.55 -15.63 10.75
C ALA A 200 1.99 -17.02 10.39
N GLU A 201 0.88 -17.44 11.00
CA GLU A 201 0.27 -18.75 10.74
C GLU A 201 -0.42 -18.86 9.36
N ARG A 202 -0.93 -17.76 8.80
CA ARG A 202 -1.80 -17.79 7.60
C ARG A 202 -1.36 -16.86 6.47
N ASP A 203 -0.20 -16.23 6.59
CA ASP A 203 0.30 -15.24 5.62
C ASP A 203 -0.72 -14.11 5.38
N ILE A 204 -1.26 -13.54 6.48
CA ILE A 204 -2.27 -12.48 6.41
C ILE A 204 -1.59 -11.15 6.05
N ARG A 205 -2.01 -10.53 4.95
CA ARG A 205 -1.52 -9.19 4.58
C ARG A 205 -2.16 -8.12 5.47
N VAL A 206 -1.36 -7.43 6.28
CA VAL A 206 -1.84 -6.34 7.15
C VAL A 206 -1.37 -4.99 6.65
N TRP A 207 -2.32 -4.19 6.18
CA TRP A 207 -2.10 -2.84 5.70
C TRP A 207 -1.87 -1.85 6.85
N PRO A 208 -0.92 -0.92 6.70
CA PRO A 208 -0.61 0.05 7.74
C PRO A 208 -1.79 1.00 8.01
N SER A 209 -1.92 1.43 9.27
CA SER A 209 -2.93 2.39 9.72
C SER A 209 -2.24 3.62 10.34
N LYS A 210 -2.78 4.81 10.08
CA LYS A 210 -2.35 6.06 10.73
C LYS A 210 -2.38 5.85 12.26
N ASN A 211 -1.31 6.24 12.96
CA ASN A 211 -1.14 6.11 14.41
C ASN A 211 -0.84 4.71 14.98
N ASP A 212 -0.55 3.68 14.17
CA ASP A 212 0.05 2.44 14.71
C ASP A 212 1.55 2.65 15.03
N THR A 213 1.85 3.07 16.27
CA THR A 213 3.19 3.48 16.69
C THR A 213 4.15 2.33 17.04
N ARG A 214 3.67 1.12 17.35
CA ARG A 214 4.55 -0.01 17.74
C ARG A 214 5.16 -0.76 16.55
N ARG A 215 4.60 -0.64 15.34
CA ARG A 215 5.24 -1.14 14.11
C ARG A 215 6.51 -0.37 13.73
N ARG A 216 6.80 0.78 14.36
CA ARG A 216 8.08 1.49 14.19
C ARG A 216 9.28 0.79 14.85
N HIS A 217 9.09 -0.22 15.70
CA HIS A 217 10.16 -0.80 16.54
C HIS A 217 10.26 -2.33 16.57
N SER A 218 9.71 -3.07 15.59
CA SER A 218 10.17 -4.44 15.37
C SER A 218 11.38 -4.42 14.44
N GLN A 219 12.54 -4.87 14.92
CA GLN A 219 13.77 -4.94 14.10
C GLN A 219 13.63 -5.80 12.83
N GLY A 220 12.59 -6.64 12.73
CA GLY A 220 12.22 -7.34 11.49
C GLY A 220 11.42 -6.50 10.49
N GLY A 221 10.62 -5.53 10.93
CA GLY A 221 9.80 -4.69 10.05
C GLY A 221 10.58 -3.54 9.39
N MET A 222 11.69 -3.12 9.99
CA MET A 222 12.54 -2.04 9.47
C MET A 222 13.28 -2.45 8.18
N MET A 223 13.56 -3.75 7.98
CA MET A 223 14.11 -4.31 6.73
C MET A 223 13.04 -4.54 5.66
N GLU A 224 11.79 -4.83 6.06
CA GLU A 224 10.71 -5.19 5.14
C GLU A 224 10.06 -3.98 4.44
N THR A 225 10.23 -2.78 5.03
CA THR A 225 9.75 -1.49 4.52
C THR A 225 10.86 -0.57 4.01
N LYS A 226 12.14 -0.94 4.19
CA LYS A 226 13.26 -0.23 3.57
C LYS A 226 13.16 -0.35 2.05
N LEU A 227 13.40 0.73 1.32
CA LEU A 227 13.48 0.74 -0.13
C LEU A 227 14.84 1.25 -0.59
N ASP A 228 15.62 0.39 -1.24
CA ASP A 228 16.84 0.79 -1.93
C ASP A 228 16.47 1.34 -3.31
N ILE A 229 16.97 2.53 -3.62
CA ILE A 229 16.65 3.27 -4.83
C ILE A 229 17.95 3.57 -5.57
N TYR A 230 18.01 3.15 -6.82
CA TYR A 230 19.14 3.34 -7.71
C TYR A 230 18.74 4.28 -8.83
N ILE A 231 19.36 5.46 -8.87
CA ILE A 231 19.08 6.44 -9.91
C ILE A 231 20.19 6.34 -10.95
N GLY A 232 19.81 6.33 -12.23
CA GLY A 232 20.76 6.52 -13.32
C GLY A 232 21.60 7.78 -13.06
N TRP A 233 22.87 7.75 -13.45
CA TRP A 233 23.74 8.92 -13.31
C TRP A 233 24.39 9.22 -14.65
N ASP A 234 24.40 10.49 -15.03
CA ASP A 234 25.02 10.97 -16.25
C ASP A 234 25.91 12.18 -15.92
N SER A 235 27.18 12.10 -16.30
CA SER A 235 28.17 13.14 -16.05
C SER A 235 27.81 14.50 -16.64
N ARG A 236 26.94 14.52 -17.67
CA ARG A 236 26.49 15.76 -18.33
C ARG A 236 25.37 16.47 -17.58
N GLU A 237 24.64 15.77 -16.71
CA GLU A 237 23.39 16.25 -16.09
C GLU A 237 23.38 16.04 -14.56
N PRO A 238 24.43 16.46 -13.81
CA PRO A 238 24.54 16.14 -12.37
C PRO A 238 23.39 16.70 -11.53
N ILE A 239 22.93 17.92 -11.86
CA ILE A 239 21.83 18.58 -11.13
C ILE A 239 20.51 17.81 -11.23
N ALA A 240 20.25 17.11 -12.35
CA ALA A 240 19.03 16.32 -12.53
C ALA A 240 18.98 15.17 -11.50
N TYR A 241 20.10 14.43 -11.35
CA TYR A 241 20.25 13.41 -10.32
C TYR A 241 20.05 13.98 -8.90
N ASP A 242 20.68 15.12 -8.60
CA ASP A 242 20.62 15.70 -7.26
C ASP A 242 19.20 16.15 -6.88
N VAL A 243 18.43 16.69 -7.83
CA VAL A 243 17.01 17.02 -7.65
C VAL A 243 16.18 15.76 -7.45
N ALA A 244 16.36 14.73 -8.28
CA ALA A 244 15.65 13.45 -8.13
C ALA A 244 15.90 12.83 -6.74
N LYS A 245 17.18 12.76 -6.34
CA LYS A 245 17.59 12.27 -5.01
C LYS A 245 16.98 13.09 -3.88
N LYS A 246 17.10 14.42 -3.94
CA LYS A 246 16.59 15.31 -2.89
C LYS A 246 15.07 15.16 -2.73
N THR A 247 14.34 15.13 -3.84
CA THR A 247 12.88 15.06 -3.81
C THR A 247 12.35 13.75 -3.25
N ILE A 248 13.04 12.62 -3.50
CA ILE A 248 12.80 11.33 -2.83
C ILE A 248 13.04 11.45 -1.32
N LEU A 249 14.22 11.92 -0.92
CA LEU A 249 14.64 11.97 0.49
C LEU A 249 13.72 12.86 1.34
N ASP A 250 13.28 13.99 0.80
CA ASP A 250 12.41 14.93 1.49
C ASP A 250 11.00 14.38 1.75
N ARG A 251 10.54 13.42 0.93
CA ARG A 251 9.14 12.94 0.92
C ARG A 251 8.96 11.51 1.45
N ALA A 252 10.02 10.72 1.52
CA ALA A 252 9.97 9.34 1.94
C ALA A 252 9.49 9.20 3.40
N SER A 253 8.43 8.42 3.64
CA SER A 253 7.97 8.09 5.01
C SER A 253 8.57 6.80 5.57
N VAL A 254 9.31 6.06 4.75
CA VAL A 254 10.04 4.84 5.11
C VAL A 254 11.55 5.06 4.96
N PRO A 255 12.40 4.23 5.61
CA PRO A 255 13.83 4.27 5.36
C PRO A 255 14.13 4.05 3.87
N VAL A 256 14.84 4.99 3.26
CA VAL A 256 15.29 4.91 1.87
C VAL A 256 16.80 5.09 1.80
N GLU A 257 17.45 4.33 0.93
CA GLU A 257 18.84 4.60 0.53
C GLU A 257 18.87 4.88 -0.96
N VAL A 258 19.45 6.02 -1.34
CA VAL A 258 19.49 6.48 -2.73
C VAL A 258 20.92 6.43 -3.24
N HIS A 259 21.17 5.59 -4.24
CA HIS A 259 22.48 5.28 -4.80
C HIS A 259 22.55 5.73 -6.27
N PRO A 260 23.59 6.46 -6.69
CA PRO A 260 23.83 6.72 -8.11
C PRO A 260 24.38 5.46 -8.79
N ILE A 261 23.90 5.13 -9.99
CA ILE A 261 24.55 4.15 -10.86
C ILE A 261 25.52 4.88 -11.78
N LYS A 262 26.75 5.09 -11.31
CA LYS A 262 27.83 5.68 -12.11
C LYS A 262 28.47 4.62 -12.98
N LEU A 263 28.53 4.89 -14.28
CA LEU A 263 29.13 3.95 -15.24
C LEU A 263 30.62 3.72 -14.96
N SER A 264 31.35 4.78 -14.60
CA SER A 264 32.77 4.72 -14.20
C SER A 264 33.02 3.68 -13.11
N ASP A 265 32.17 3.66 -12.09
CA ASP A 265 32.33 2.80 -10.91
C ASP A 265 32.07 1.34 -11.27
N LEU A 266 31.17 1.07 -12.21
CA LEU A 266 30.91 -0.28 -12.72
C LEU A 266 32.06 -0.79 -13.59
N VAL A 267 32.67 0.09 -14.39
CA VAL A 267 33.86 -0.23 -15.20
C VAL A 267 35.06 -0.50 -14.30
N GLU A 268 35.29 0.33 -13.29
CA GLU A 268 36.39 0.15 -12.33
C GLU A 268 36.27 -1.18 -11.56
N LYS A 269 35.04 -1.59 -11.22
CA LYS A 269 34.75 -2.89 -10.60
C LYS A 269 34.86 -4.08 -11.58
N GLY A 270 35.13 -3.84 -12.86
CA GLY A 270 35.14 -4.86 -13.91
C GLY A 270 33.75 -5.45 -14.20
N ALA A 271 32.67 -4.84 -13.69
CA ALA A 271 31.31 -5.33 -13.86
C ALA A 271 30.70 -4.90 -15.20
N TYR A 272 31.07 -3.74 -15.71
CA TYR A 272 30.63 -3.24 -17.01
C TYR A 272 31.74 -3.31 -18.05
N THR A 273 31.50 -4.01 -19.15
CA THR A 273 32.49 -4.29 -20.20
C THR A 273 31.92 -4.09 -21.61
N ARG A 274 30.73 -3.49 -21.77
CA ARG A 274 30.16 -3.21 -23.10
C ARG A 274 30.97 -2.13 -23.80
N ASP A 275 31.13 -2.27 -25.12
CA ASP A 275 31.61 -1.20 -25.97
C ASP A 275 30.65 0.00 -25.94
N ILE A 276 31.17 1.17 -26.31
CA ILE A 276 30.37 2.40 -26.42
C ILE A 276 29.34 2.20 -27.54
N ASP A 277 28.07 2.15 -27.15
CA ASP A 277 26.97 2.10 -28.10
C ASP A 277 26.66 3.52 -28.63
N PRO A 278 26.82 3.79 -29.93
CA PRO A 278 26.55 5.10 -30.49
C PRO A 278 25.08 5.53 -30.36
N LEU A 279 24.16 4.58 -30.18
CA LEU A 279 22.73 4.81 -29.98
C LEU A 279 22.37 5.08 -28.51
N ALA A 280 23.28 4.85 -27.57
CA ALA A 280 23.05 5.22 -26.18
C ALA A 280 22.93 6.74 -26.05
N SER A 281 21.82 7.20 -25.49
CA SER A 281 21.58 8.62 -25.22
C SER A 281 22.09 9.04 -23.85
N THR A 282 22.23 8.10 -22.90
CA THR A 282 22.70 8.35 -21.53
C THR A 282 23.68 7.29 -21.04
N GLU A 283 24.53 7.65 -20.07
CA GLU A 283 25.49 6.74 -19.44
C GLU A 283 24.80 5.55 -18.75
N PHE A 284 23.53 5.70 -18.37
CA PHE A 284 22.73 4.67 -17.71
C PHE A 284 21.81 3.87 -18.64
N THR A 285 22.00 3.97 -19.96
CA THR A 285 21.23 3.17 -20.94
C THR A 285 21.22 1.68 -20.57
N TYR A 286 22.40 1.11 -20.29
CA TYR A 286 22.54 -0.29 -19.91
C TYR A 286 22.80 -0.52 -18.42
N SER A 287 23.44 0.44 -17.73
CA SER A 287 23.78 0.28 -16.31
C SER A 287 22.54 0.16 -15.42
N ARG A 288 21.37 0.67 -15.86
CA ARG A 288 20.08 0.51 -15.16
C ARG A 288 19.74 -0.94 -14.80
N PHE A 289 20.15 -1.89 -15.63
CA PHE A 289 19.85 -3.31 -15.42
C PHE A 289 20.80 -3.97 -14.40
N PHE A 290 21.84 -3.28 -13.93
CA PHE A 290 22.66 -3.74 -12.79
C PHE A 290 21.97 -3.55 -11.44
N THR A 291 20.81 -2.89 -11.38
CA THR A 291 20.07 -2.63 -10.14
C THR A 291 19.90 -3.89 -9.27
N PRO A 292 19.44 -5.05 -9.77
CA PRO A 292 19.34 -6.25 -8.95
C PRO A 292 20.69 -6.77 -8.44
N TRP A 293 21.76 -6.65 -9.23
CA TRP A 293 23.11 -7.04 -8.84
C TRP A 293 23.66 -6.12 -7.75
N LEU A 294 23.46 -4.80 -7.89
CA LEU A 294 23.84 -3.79 -6.90
C LEU A 294 23.07 -3.96 -5.57
N ALA A 295 21.82 -4.44 -5.63
CA ALA A 295 21.01 -4.79 -4.46
C ALA A 295 21.36 -6.18 -3.88
N GLY A 296 22.41 -6.85 -4.39
CA GLY A 296 22.82 -8.18 -3.94
C GLY A 296 21.78 -9.27 -4.20
N TYR A 297 20.88 -9.06 -5.17
CA TYR A 297 19.72 -9.90 -5.48
C TYR A 297 18.79 -10.12 -4.27
N LYS A 298 18.61 -9.09 -3.44
CA LYS A 298 17.78 -9.15 -2.22
C LYS A 298 16.63 -8.15 -2.24
N GLY A 299 15.47 -8.61 -1.76
CA GLY A 299 14.29 -7.78 -1.58
C GLY A 299 13.80 -7.09 -2.85
N TRP A 300 13.32 -5.86 -2.68
CA TRP A 300 12.82 -5.02 -3.75
C TRP A 300 13.68 -3.77 -3.90
N ALA A 301 14.02 -3.43 -5.14
CA ALA A 301 14.84 -2.25 -5.44
C ALA A 301 14.20 -1.43 -6.56
N LEU A 302 14.15 -0.12 -6.37
CA LEU A 302 13.67 0.80 -7.40
C LEU A 302 14.83 1.26 -8.27
N PHE A 303 14.64 1.25 -9.58
CA PHE A 303 15.43 2.00 -10.54
C PHE A 303 14.61 3.15 -11.11
N CYS A 304 15.21 4.34 -11.28
CA CYS A 304 14.68 5.38 -12.15
C CYS A 304 15.80 6.13 -12.91
N ASP A 305 15.46 6.76 -14.03
CA ASP A 305 16.36 7.66 -14.75
C ASP A 305 16.64 8.93 -13.92
N CYS A 306 17.70 9.70 -14.23
CA CYS A 306 18.09 10.88 -13.44
C CYS A 306 17.16 12.09 -13.62
N ASP A 307 16.41 12.11 -14.71
CA ASP A 307 15.53 13.18 -15.17
C ASP A 307 14.13 13.10 -14.54
N PHE A 308 14.06 12.68 -13.28
CA PHE A 308 12.83 12.53 -12.51
C PHE A 308 12.64 13.63 -11.45
N LEU A 309 11.39 14.03 -11.25
CA LEU A 309 10.93 14.85 -10.11
C LEU A 309 9.88 14.08 -9.31
N PHE A 310 10.19 13.75 -8.06
CA PHE A 310 9.26 13.06 -7.17
C PHE A 310 8.41 14.06 -6.37
N LEU A 311 7.09 13.95 -6.48
CA LEU A 311 6.13 14.82 -5.80
C LEU A 311 5.31 14.07 -4.74
N ASP A 312 5.47 12.76 -4.64
CA ASP A 312 4.76 11.89 -3.69
C ASP A 312 5.71 10.93 -2.95
N ASP A 313 5.19 10.29 -1.91
CA ASP A 313 5.95 9.38 -1.03
C ASP A 313 6.17 8.01 -1.67
N VAL A 314 7.44 7.69 -1.96
CA VAL A 314 7.88 6.41 -2.55
C VAL A 314 7.49 5.18 -1.73
N ALA A 315 7.14 5.32 -0.45
CA ALA A 315 6.61 4.22 0.35
C ALA A 315 5.36 3.57 -0.28
N LYS A 316 4.55 4.35 -1.01
CA LYS A 316 3.36 3.88 -1.72
C LYS A 316 3.69 2.84 -2.80
N LEU A 317 4.89 2.88 -3.38
CA LEU A 317 5.33 1.89 -4.36
C LEU A 317 5.40 0.48 -3.78
N LEU A 318 5.64 0.36 -2.46
CA LEU A 318 5.71 -0.92 -1.76
C LEU A 318 4.37 -1.68 -1.77
N GLU A 319 3.26 -1.00 -2.07
CA GLU A 319 1.92 -1.59 -2.15
C GLU A 319 1.72 -2.44 -3.41
N TYR A 320 2.40 -2.07 -4.50
CA TYR A 320 2.31 -2.77 -5.78
C TYR A 320 3.13 -4.07 -5.79
N ARG A 321 3.98 -4.29 -4.77
CA ARG A 321 4.77 -5.50 -4.64
C ARG A 321 3.89 -6.75 -4.73
N ASP A 322 4.24 -7.59 -5.68
CA ASP A 322 3.62 -8.87 -5.97
C ASP A 322 4.77 -9.85 -6.18
N SER A 323 4.88 -10.84 -5.30
CA SER A 323 5.98 -11.81 -5.31
C SER A 323 6.01 -12.67 -6.57
N SER A 324 4.90 -12.75 -7.32
CA SER A 324 4.82 -13.43 -8.61
C SER A 324 5.39 -12.63 -9.78
N LYS A 325 5.77 -11.36 -9.56
CA LYS A 325 6.32 -10.48 -10.59
C LYS A 325 7.82 -10.36 -10.45
N ALA A 326 8.51 -10.37 -11.59
CA ALA A 326 9.94 -10.10 -11.70
C ALA A 326 10.22 -8.60 -11.56
N VAL A 327 9.37 -7.78 -12.17
CA VAL A 327 9.50 -6.33 -12.20
C VAL A 327 8.13 -5.68 -12.37
N LEU A 328 8.00 -4.47 -11.81
CA LEU A 328 6.86 -3.61 -11.99
C LEU A 328 7.31 -2.32 -12.67
N CYS A 329 6.59 -1.88 -13.69
CA CYS A 329 6.87 -0.64 -14.41
C CYS A 329 5.58 0.02 -14.91
N VAL A 330 5.65 1.28 -15.31
CA VAL A 330 4.54 1.91 -16.04
C VAL A 330 4.54 1.37 -17.46
N LYS A 331 3.41 0.83 -17.90
CA LYS A 331 3.24 0.23 -19.23
C LYS A 331 2.75 1.27 -20.23
N HIS A 332 3.63 2.21 -20.57
CA HIS A 332 3.35 3.25 -21.56
C HIS A 332 3.05 2.67 -22.94
N ASP A 333 2.00 3.21 -23.58
CA ASP A 333 1.76 3.06 -25.02
C ASP A 333 2.27 4.32 -25.74
N TYR A 334 3.59 4.45 -25.81
CA TYR A 334 4.26 5.67 -26.24
C TYR A 334 4.68 5.59 -27.71
N THR A 335 4.10 6.45 -28.54
CA THR A 335 4.51 6.66 -29.94
C THR A 335 5.00 8.10 -30.11
N PRO A 336 6.33 8.34 -30.22
CA PRO A 336 6.88 9.69 -30.29
C PRO A 336 6.35 10.45 -31.51
N LYS A 337 5.95 11.71 -31.33
CA LYS A 337 5.55 12.60 -32.44
C LYS A 337 6.74 13.22 -33.18
N ALA A 338 7.90 13.33 -32.53
CA ALA A 338 9.13 13.90 -33.08
C ALA A 338 10.19 12.83 -33.33
N THR A 339 11.02 13.03 -34.38
CA THR A 339 12.05 12.07 -34.83
C THR A 339 13.45 12.32 -34.26
N VAL A 340 13.66 13.42 -33.53
CA VAL A 340 14.95 13.82 -32.92
C VAL A 340 14.70 14.29 -31.48
N LYS A 341 15.55 13.88 -30.54
CA LYS A 341 15.57 14.33 -29.14
C LYS A 341 16.34 15.66 -28.98
N MET A 342 16.20 16.29 -27.81
CA MET A 342 16.84 17.58 -27.48
C MET A 342 18.37 17.63 -27.66
N ASP A 343 19.06 16.50 -27.54
CA ASP A 343 20.52 16.37 -27.67
C ASP A 343 20.97 16.03 -29.10
N GLY A 344 20.05 16.12 -30.07
CA GLY A 344 20.30 15.77 -31.46
C GLY A 344 20.32 14.26 -31.74
N LYS A 345 20.01 13.41 -30.74
CA LYS A 345 19.94 11.95 -30.95
C LYS A 345 18.64 11.56 -31.67
N VAL A 346 18.74 10.57 -32.55
CA VAL A 346 17.58 10.04 -33.30
C VAL A 346 16.61 9.35 -32.34
N GLN A 347 15.35 9.76 -32.39
CA GLN A 347 14.27 9.18 -31.60
C GLN A 347 13.70 7.96 -32.34
N THR A 348 13.90 6.76 -31.81
CA THR A 348 13.41 5.51 -32.42
C THR A 348 12.11 5.03 -31.76
N THR A 349 11.20 4.44 -32.56
CA THR A 349 9.94 3.85 -32.09
C THR A 349 10.12 2.33 -31.96
N TYR A 350 9.80 1.78 -30.79
CA TYR A 350 9.86 0.34 -30.55
C TYR A 350 8.93 -0.06 -29.39
N PRO A 351 8.50 -1.34 -29.29
CA PRO A 351 7.63 -1.80 -28.21
C PRO A 351 8.24 -1.60 -26.82
N ARG A 352 7.40 -1.29 -25.82
CA ARG A 352 7.82 -1.10 -24.41
C ARG A 352 8.76 0.08 -24.18
N LYS A 353 8.72 1.08 -25.07
CA LYS A 353 9.46 2.32 -24.88
C LYS A 353 9.07 2.99 -23.56
N ASN A 354 10.07 3.54 -22.85
CA ASN A 354 9.94 4.17 -21.53
C ASN A 354 9.49 3.24 -20.38
N TRP A 355 9.36 1.92 -20.60
CA TRP A 355 9.08 1.00 -19.49
C TRP A 355 10.30 0.84 -18.58
N SER A 356 11.51 0.91 -19.16
CA SER A 356 12.76 0.77 -18.41
C SER A 356 13.26 2.07 -17.77
N SER A 357 12.55 3.18 -17.86
CA SER A 357 12.95 4.43 -17.19
C SER A 357 12.53 4.48 -15.72
N PHE A 358 11.64 3.58 -15.31
CA PHE A 358 11.20 3.41 -13.94
C PHE A 358 10.82 1.94 -13.70
N MET A 359 11.62 1.23 -12.91
CA MET A 359 11.48 -0.21 -12.69
C MET A 359 11.60 -0.55 -11.21
N LEU A 360 10.55 -1.10 -10.62
CA LEU A 360 10.60 -1.67 -9.28
C LEU A 360 10.85 -3.18 -9.41
N PHE A 361 12.11 -3.58 -9.18
CA PHE A 361 12.57 -4.95 -9.31
C PHE A 361 12.26 -5.78 -8.07
N ASN A 362 11.72 -6.98 -8.28
CA ASN A 362 11.78 -8.05 -7.30
C ASN A 362 13.11 -8.77 -7.47
N CYS A 363 14.13 -8.37 -6.70
CA CYS A 363 15.51 -8.83 -6.87
C CYS A 363 15.68 -10.32 -6.55
N GLU A 364 14.74 -10.92 -5.82
CA GLU A 364 14.76 -12.35 -5.48
C GLU A 364 14.10 -13.25 -6.51
N HIS A 365 13.31 -12.68 -7.43
CA HIS A 365 12.59 -13.42 -8.47
C HIS A 365 13.55 -14.16 -9.44
N PRO A 366 13.27 -15.41 -9.83
CA PRO A 366 14.14 -16.19 -10.71
C PRO A 366 14.53 -15.46 -12.02
N SER A 367 13.55 -14.85 -12.71
CA SER A 367 13.79 -14.10 -13.95
C SER A 367 14.66 -12.87 -13.73
N THR A 368 14.45 -12.12 -12.63
CA THR A 368 15.28 -10.95 -12.29
C THR A 368 16.72 -11.35 -11.97
N LYS A 369 16.94 -12.50 -11.31
CA LYS A 369 18.28 -13.03 -11.04
C LYS A 369 19.07 -13.40 -12.29
N THR A 370 18.41 -13.55 -13.45
CA THR A 370 19.14 -13.75 -14.73
C THR A 370 19.88 -12.49 -15.19
N LEU A 371 19.52 -11.30 -14.68
CA LEU A 371 20.24 -10.04 -14.91
C LEU A 371 21.56 -10.02 -14.15
N THR A 372 22.49 -10.84 -14.65
CA THR A 372 23.88 -10.91 -14.20
C THR A 372 24.73 -9.93 -15.01
N PRO A 373 25.88 -9.44 -14.49
CA PRO A 373 26.81 -8.64 -15.26
C PRO A 373 27.12 -9.27 -16.63
N GLU A 374 27.31 -10.58 -16.70
CA GLU A 374 27.60 -11.30 -17.94
C GLU A 374 26.45 -11.20 -18.94
N VAL A 375 25.21 -11.38 -18.50
CA VAL A 375 24.01 -11.23 -19.35
C VAL A 375 23.84 -9.79 -19.79
N ILE A 376 23.96 -8.82 -18.88
CA ILE A 376 23.77 -7.40 -19.20
C ILE A 376 24.86 -6.92 -20.17
N ASN A 377 26.09 -7.42 -20.09
CA ASN A 377 27.15 -7.06 -21.04
C ASN A 377 26.99 -7.75 -22.40
N ARG A 378 26.47 -8.99 -22.44
CA ARG A 378 26.34 -9.77 -23.68
C ARG A 378 25.10 -9.45 -24.50
N GLU A 379 23.97 -9.24 -23.85
CA GLU A 379 22.67 -9.18 -24.54
C GLU A 379 22.43 -7.86 -25.27
N THR A 380 21.49 -7.87 -26.21
CA THR A 380 21.17 -6.67 -26.99
C THR A 380 20.38 -5.64 -26.18
N GLY A 381 20.42 -4.36 -26.58
CA GLY A 381 19.55 -3.37 -25.96
C GLY A 381 18.05 -3.67 -26.14
N ALA A 382 17.66 -4.28 -27.26
CA ALA A 382 16.30 -4.75 -27.45
C ALA A 382 15.90 -5.81 -26.42
N TYR A 383 16.77 -6.75 -26.10
CA TYR A 383 16.52 -7.77 -25.07
C TYR A 383 16.29 -7.13 -23.70
N LEU A 384 17.17 -6.21 -23.30
CA LEU A 384 17.12 -5.57 -22.00
C LEU A 384 15.93 -4.61 -21.85
N HIS A 385 15.80 -3.63 -22.75
CA HIS A 385 14.77 -2.58 -22.66
C HIS A 385 13.36 -3.09 -22.92
N ARG A 386 13.21 -4.18 -23.69
CA ARG A 386 11.90 -4.83 -23.88
C ARG A 386 11.62 -5.88 -22.82
N MET A 387 12.45 -5.99 -21.78
CA MET A 387 12.28 -6.92 -20.66
C MET A 387 12.13 -8.39 -21.11
N GLN A 388 12.85 -8.81 -22.15
CA GLN A 388 12.79 -10.18 -22.67
C GLN A 388 13.43 -11.21 -21.73
N TRP A 389 14.08 -10.74 -20.66
CA TRP A 389 14.58 -11.53 -19.54
C TRP A 389 13.49 -11.99 -18.57
N ALA A 390 12.26 -11.47 -18.67
CA ALA A 390 11.09 -11.90 -17.91
C ALA A 390 9.95 -12.32 -18.84
N LYS A 391 9.08 -13.22 -18.37
CA LYS A 391 7.84 -13.54 -19.10
C LYS A 391 6.85 -12.38 -18.98
N ASP A 392 5.95 -12.27 -19.95
CA ASP A 392 4.97 -11.18 -19.97
C ASP A 392 4.05 -11.20 -18.74
N GLU A 393 3.66 -12.38 -18.25
CA GLU A 393 2.90 -12.51 -17.01
C GLU A 393 3.70 -12.12 -15.75
N GLU A 394 5.04 -12.09 -15.82
CA GLU A 394 5.92 -11.71 -14.72
C GLU A 394 6.21 -10.18 -14.69
N ILE A 395 5.78 -9.43 -15.72
CA ILE A 395 5.91 -7.98 -15.79
C ILE A 395 4.61 -7.34 -15.28
N GLY A 396 4.64 -6.80 -14.07
CA GLY A 396 3.50 -6.08 -13.48
C GLY A 396 3.42 -4.62 -13.91
N GLY A 397 2.24 -4.02 -13.73
CA GLY A 397 1.99 -2.61 -14.02
C GLY A 397 1.91 -1.79 -12.74
N ILE A 398 2.42 -0.56 -12.79
CA ILE A 398 2.15 0.50 -11.80
C ILE A 398 1.43 1.68 -12.49
N PRO A 399 0.68 2.51 -11.75
CA PRO A 399 -0.06 3.63 -12.34
C PRO A 399 0.84 4.63 -13.05
N GLU A 400 0.32 5.23 -14.13
CA GLU A 400 1.04 6.21 -14.95
C GLU A 400 1.60 7.38 -14.13
N ALA A 401 0.91 7.76 -13.05
CA ALA A 401 1.35 8.82 -12.14
C ALA A 401 2.78 8.63 -11.57
N TRP A 402 3.33 7.42 -11.54
CA TRP A 402 4.69 7.13 -11.08
C TRP A 402 5.78 7.26 -12.15
N ASN A 403 5.41 7.42 -13.42
CA ASN A 403 6.31 7.71 -14.53
C ASN A 403 5.54 8.57 -15.53
N TRP A 404 5.08 9.74 -15.07
CA TRP A 404 4.29 10.66 -15.88
C TRP A 404 5.22 11.34 -16.88
N LEU A 405 4.97 11.15 -18.17
CA LEU A 405 5.88 11.59 -19.23
C LEU A 405 5.58 13.05 -19.60
N GLU A 406 6.53 13.94 -19.33
CA GLU A 406 6.43 15.34 -19.73
C GLU A 406 6.24 15.46 -21.25
N GLY A 407 5.29 16.32 -21.65
CA GLY A 407 4.92 16.53 -23.05
C GLY A 407 4.11 15.39 -23.69
N TRP A 408 3.71 14.37 -22.93
CA TRP A 408 2.90 13.24 -23.43
C TRP A 408 1.71 12.90 -22.55
N SER A 409 1.94 12.65 -21.25
CA SER A 409 0.88 12.22 -20.33
C SER A 409 -0.12 13.35 -20.07
N GLU A 410 -1.38 12.99 -19.84
CA GLU A 410 -2.42 13.98 -19.54
C GLU A 410 -2.26 14.51 -18.11
N LYS A 411 -2.46 15.83 -17.92
CA LYS A 411 -2.43 16.41 -16.58
C LYS A 411 -3.62 15.91 -15.76
N PRO A 412 -3.42 15.51 -14.50
CA PRO A 412 -4.53 15.13 -13.63
C PRO A 412 -5.47 16.33 -13.42
N GLU A 413 -6.78 16.06 -13.31
CA GLU A 413 -7.81 17.08 -13.07
C GLU A 413 -7.57 17.89 -11.77
N SER A 414 -6.92 17.27 -10.79
CA SER A 414 -6.51 17.92 -9.55
C SER A 414 -5.20 17.34 -9.02
N GLY A 415 -4.43 18.17 -8.31
CA GLY A 415 -3.15 17.79 -7.73
C GLY A 415 -2.03 17.65 -8.76
N THR A 416 -1.10 16.75 -8.47
CA THR A 416 0.10 16.49 -9.28
C THR A 416 0.27 14.99 -9.47
N PRO A 417 0.93 14.53 -10.55
CA PRO A 417 1.40 13.16 -10.63
C PRO A 417 2.38 12.85 -9.48
N SER A 418 2.59 11.56 -9.19
CA SER A 418 3.48 11.10 -8.12
C SER A 418 4.96 11.30 -8.46
N ALA A 419 5.34 11.06 -9.71
CA ALA A 419 6.67 11.33 -10.23
C ALA A 419 6.62 11.70 -11.72
N ILE A 420 7.32 12.78 -12.07
CA ILE A 420 7.40 13.33 -13.43
C ILE A 420 8.73 12.90 -14.04
N HIS A 421 8.68 12.41 -15.26
CA HIS A 421 9.83 12.02 -16.06
C HIS A 421 9.95 12.98 -17.25
N PHE A 422 11.01 13.79 -17.23
CA PHE A 422 11.31 14.79 -18.27
C PHE A 422 12.00 14.13 -19.48
N THR A 423 11.33 13.16 -20.08
CA THR A 423 11.90 12.22 -21.09
C THR A 423 12.47 12.87 -22.35
N ASN A 424 12.05 14.11 -22.66
CA ASN A 424 12.52 14.90 -23.79
C ASN A 424 13.51 16.00 -23.40
N GLY A 425 13.72 16.22 -22.09
CA GLY A 425 14.42 17.38 -21.55
C GLY A 425 13.66 18.09 -20.45
N GLY A 426 14.40 18.64 -19.50
CA GLY A 426 13.84 19.42 -18.41
C GLY A 426 14.61 20.71 -18.15
N PRO A 427 14.24 21.46 -17.10
CA PRO A 427 14.71 22.83 -16.90
C PRO A 427 16.21 23.00 -16.61
N TRP A 428 16.99 21.92 -16.57
CA TRP A 428 18.45 22.02 -16.58
C TRP A 428 19.02 22.36 -17.96
N PHE A 429 18.24 22.33 -19.04
CA PHE A 429 18.65 22.84 -20.36
C PHE A 429 18.06 24.22 -20.65
N LYS A 430 18.84 25.13 -21.24
CA LYS A 430 18.39 26.51 -21.57
C LYS A 430 17.10 26.57 -22.38
N ASP A 431 16.90 25.63 -23.29
CA ASP A 431 15.74 25.64 -24.20
C ASP A 431 14.48 24.97 -23.60
N TRP A 432 14.59 24.34 -22.41
CA TRP A 432 13.54 23.52 -21.80
C TRP A 432 13.03 24.10 -20.47
N GLN A 433 13.06 25.44 -20.33
CA GLN A 433 12.59 26.12 -19.12
C GLN A 433 11.05 26.05 -18.97
N ASN A 434 10.29 26.11 -20.06
CA ASN A 434 8.83 26.26 -20.01
C ASN A 434 8.10 24.94 -20.30
N VAL A 435 8.55 23.87 -19.66
CA VAL A 435 7.93 22.53 -19.69
C VAL A 435 6.90 22.35 -18.59
N ASP A 436 6.05 21.34 -18.73
CA ASP A 436 5.07 21.01 -17.68
C ASP A 436 5.77 20.67 -16.36
N TYR A 437 5.32 21.31 -15.28
CA TYR A 437 5.91 21.21 -13.93
C TYR A 437 7.38 21.66 -13.84
N GLY A 438 7.90 22.37 -14.83
CA GLY A 438 9.27 22.88 -14.83
C GLY A 438 9.53 23.93 -13.74
N ASP A 439 8.50 24.67 -13.33
CA ASP A 439 8.53 25.58 -12.20
C ASP A 439 8.77 24.85 -10.87
N LEU A 440 8.09 23.72 -10.66
CA LEU A 440 8.31 22.87 -9.48
C LEU A 440 9.73 22.29 -9.47
N TRP A 441 10.22 21.84 -10.63
CA TRP A 441 11.59 21.33 -10.75
C TRP A 441 12.62 22.40 -10.39
N ARG A 442 12.50 23.62 -10.94
CA ARG A 442 13.41 24.74 -10.63
C ARG A 442 13.38 25.10 -9.15
N ALA A 443 12.20 25.12 -8.54
CA ALA A 443 12.06 25.38 -7.12
C ALA A 443 12.79 24.35 -6.24
N GLU A 444 12.89 23.09 -6.67
CA GLU A 444 13.70 22.07 -5.98
C GLU A 444 15.19 22.20 -6.31
N ALA A 445 15.55 22.53 -7.55
CA ALA A 445 16.93 22.79 -7.97
C ALA A 445 17.55 23.96 -7.19
N ASP A 446 16.81 25.05 -6.99
CA ASP A 446 17.24 26.21 -6.19
C ASP A 446 17.55 25.83 -4.73
N LYS A 447 16.88 24.80 -4.19
CA LYS A 447 17.15 24.27 -2.84
C LYS A 447 18.36 23.32 -2.83
N VAL A 448 18.65 22.65 -3.94
CA VAL A 448 19.80 21.74 -4.10
C VAL A 448 21.08 22.55 -4.23
N ASP A 449 21.13 23.49 -5.16
CA ASP A 449 22.26 24.38 -5.40
C ASP A 449 21.74 25.74 -5.89
N PRO A 450 21.66 26.79 -5.06
CA PRO A 450 21.17 28.11 -5.45
C PRO A 450 21.94 28.78 -6.61
N ASN A 451 23.12 28.27 -6.97
CA ASN A 451 23.95 28.80 -8.05
C ASN A 451 23.87 27.98 -9.34
N TRP A 452 23.04 26.94 -9.36
CA TRP A 452 22.86 26.11 -10.55
C TRP A 452 22.44 26.99 -11.74
N LYS A 453 22.93 26.65 -12.92
CA LYS A 453 22.52 27.30 -14.17
C LYS A 453 22.14 26.25 -15.19
N PRO A 454 21.13 26.52 -16.03
CA PRO A 454 20.86 25.67 -17.17
C PRO A 454 22.09 25.58 -18.07
N ILE A 455 22.44 24.35 -18.46
CA ILE A 455 23.55 24.07 -19.38
C ILE A 455 23.21 24.48 -20.81
#